data_AF-A0AAW9KCX7-F1
#
_entry.id   AF-A0AAW9KCX7-F1
#
_cell.length_a   1.000
_cell.length_b   1.000
_cell.length_c   1.000
_cell.angle_alpha   90.00
_cell.angle_beta   90.00
_cell.angle_gamma   90.00
#
_symmetry.space_group_name_H-M   'P 1'
#
loop_
_entity.id
_entity.type
_entity.pdbx_description
1 polymer ?
#
loop_
_entity_poly.entity_id
_entity_poly.type
_entity_poly.pdbx_seq_one_letter_code
_entity_poly.pdbx_strand_id
1 'polypeptide(L)'
;HLGSLGHKLDDELINKLSEVDFLFIPIGGHFCLDGYSAAKLALTLKPKYIIPMCFKTSSEYFYLDGPYKFLSSLKNILSYKSNTIYSDDMSFKDKCSVILLSN
;
A
#
# COMPACT_ATOMS: atom_id res chain seq x y z
N HIS A 1 -0.52 8.18 -5.69
CA HIS A 1 -1.40 8.18 -4.50
C HIS A 1 -2.82 7.84 -4.93
N LEU A 2 -3.43 6.79 -4.37
CA LEU A 2 -4.73 6.28 -4.84
C LEU A 2 -5.95 6.80 -4.05
N GLY A 3 -5.77 7.71 -3.09
CA GLY A 3 -6.88 8.23 -2.28
C GLY A 3 -7.65 7.11 -1.58
N SER A 4 -8.99 7.21 -1.55
CA SER A 4 -9.88 6.19 -0.99
C SER A 4 -10.41 5.23 -2.07
N LEU A 5 -9.57 4.85 -3.05
CA LEU A 5 -9.96 3.92 -4.10
C LEU A 5 -10.67 2.69 -3.51
N GLY A 6 -11.87 2.39 -4.01
CA GLY A 6 -12.71 1.28 -3.56
C GLY A 6 -13.26 0.42 -4.72
N HIS A 7 -12.72 0.59 -5.92
CA HIS A 7 -13.13 -0.14 -7.12
C HIS A 7 -11.90 -0.61 -7.91
N LYS A 8 -12.13 -1.53 -8.85
CA LYS A 8 -11.09 -2.02 -9.76
C LYS A 8 -10.76 -0.94 -10.80
N LEU A 9 -9.47 -0.72 -11.04
CA LEU A 9 -9.03 0.13 -12.15
C LEU A 9 -9.20 -0.58 -13.49
N ASP A 10 -9.50 0.18 -14.54
CA ASP A 10 -9.45 -0.31 -15.91
C ASP A 10 -7.99 -0.49 -16.39
N ASP A 11 -7.84 -1.21 -17.51
CA ASP A 11 -6.52 -1.57 -18.02
C ASP A 11 -5.74 -0.34 -18.53
N GLU A 12 -6.43 0.70 -19.01
CA GLU A 12 -5.79 1.94 -19.45
C GLU A 12 -5.11 2.63 -18.26
N LEU A 13 -5.80 2.74 -17.14
CA LEU A 13 -5.29 3.37 -15.93
C LEU A 13 -4.24 2.49 -15.24
N ILE A 14 -4.39 1.17 -15.26
CA ILE A 14 -3.36 0.23 -14.79
C ILE A 14 -2.04 0.46 -15.56
N ASN A 15 -2.11 0.56 -16.89
CA ASN A 15 -0.93 0.79 -17.72
C ASN A 15 -0.28 2.15 -17.41
N LYS A 16 -1.08 3.21 -17.22
CA LYS A 16 -0.57 4.54 -16.86
C LYS A 16 0.10 4.59 -15.47
N LEU A 17 -0.33 3.74 -14.54
CA LEU A 17 0.15 3.71 -13.15
C LEU A 17 1.20 2.62 -12.88
N SER A 18 1.58 1.84 -13.91
CA SER A 18 2.54 0.76 -13.76
C SER A 18 3.96 1.28 -13.53
N GLU A 19 4.72 0.56 -12.72
CA GLU A 19 6.13 0.78 -12.40
C GLU A 19 6.46 2.14 -11.75
N VAL A 20 5.49 2.77 -11.09
CA VAL A 20 5.74 3.99 -10.28
C VAL A 20 6.73 3.71 -9.15
N ASP A 21 7.50 4.74 -8.75
CA ASP A 21 8.45 4.59 -7.65
C ASP A 21 7.76 4.35 -6.30
N PHE A 22 6.71 5.14 -6.01
CA PHE A 22 6.00 5.09 -4.74
C PHE A 22 4.49 4.96 -4.96
N LEU A 23 3.90 3.90 -4.40
CA LEU A 23 2.47 3.66 -4.40
C LEU A 23 1.88 3.82 -3.01
N PHE A 24 1.13 4.90 -2.80
CA PHE A 24 0.25 5.04 -1.64
C PHE A 24 -1.11 4.41 -1.95
N ILE A 25 -1.48 3.35 -1.21
CA ILE A 25 -2.66 2.51 -1.49
C ILE A 25 -3.52 2.30 -0.23
N PRO A 26 -4.84 2.55 -0.29
CA PRO A 26 -5.72 2.26 0.84
C PRO A 26 -5.96 0.75 0.99
N ILE A 27 -6.00 0.25 2.24
CA ILE A 27 -6.09 -1.21 2.50
C ILE A 27 -7.14 -1.61 3.55
N GLY A 28 -7.85 -0.65 4.16
CA GLY A 28 -8.72 -0.89 5.31
C GLY A 28 -10.10 -1.44 5.00
N GLY A 29 -10.44 -1.67 3.73
CA GLY A 29 -11.77 -2.15 3.34
C GLY A 29 -12.88 -1.13 3.63
N HIS A 30 -14.12 -1.62 3.64
CA HIS A 30 -15.37 -0.88 3.90
C HIS A 30 -15.65 0.29 2.96
N PHE A 31 -14.86 1.36 3.06
CA PHE A 31 -14.94 2.58 2.25
C PHE A 31 -13.85 2.66 1.18
N CYS A 32 -12.96 1.68 1.13
CA CYS A 32 -11.85 1.57 0.20
C CYS A 32 -11.54 0.10 -0.12
N LEU A 33 -10.49 -0.16 -0.91
CA LEU A 33 -10.00 -1.51 -1.16
C LEU A 33 -9.69 -2.22 0.15
N ASP A 34 -10.08 -3.50 0.22
CA ASP A 34 -9.61 -4.40 1.28
C ASP A 34 -8.14 -4.80 1.04
N GLY A 35 -7.50 -5.34 2.08
CA GLY A 35 -6.09 -5.69 2.03
C GLY A 35 -5.71 -6.69 0.92
N TYR A 36 -6.56 -7.66 0.57
CA TYR A 36 -6.25 -8.62 -0.50
C TYR A 36 -6.37 -7.98 -1.88
N SER A 37 -7.45 -7.24 -2.11
CA SER A 37 -7.65 -6.51 -3.37
C SER A 37 -6.55 -5.47 -3.60
N ALA A 38 -6.16 -4.76 -2.54
CA ALA A 38 -5.06 -3.80 -2.58
C ALA A 38 -3.71 -4.47 -2.87
N ALA A 39 -3.41 -5.61 -2.23
CA ALA A 39 -2.17 -6.34 -2.50
C ALA A 39 -2.11 -6.82 -3.96
N LYS A 40 -3.21 -7.34 -4.50
CA LYS A 40 -3.30 -7.76 -5.91
C LYS A 40 -3.07 -6.58 -6.86
N LEU A 41 -3.67 -5.42 -6.58
CA LEU A 41 -3.44 -4.21 -7.37
C LEU A 41 -1.98 -3.77 -7.30
N ALA A 42 -1.38 -3.74 -6.11
CA ALA A 42 0.02 -3.37 -5.94
C ALA A 42 0.97 -4.29 -6.71
N LEU A 43 0.75 -5.61 -6.67
CA LEU A 43 1.53 -6.59 -7.45
C LEU A 43 1.33 -6.43 -8.96
N THR A 44 0.17 -5.96 -9.40
CA THR A 44 -0.12 -5.68 -10.81
C THR A 44 0.62 -4.42 -11.27
N LEU A 45 0.57 -3.36 -10.47
CA LEU A 45 1.23 -2.08 -10.76
C LEU A 45 2.75 -2.16 -10.61
N LYS A 46 3.30 -3.15 -9.90
CA LYS A 46 4.75 -3.37 -9.72
C LYS A 46 5.54 -2.12 -9.30
N PRO A 47 5.09 -1.34 -8.30
CA PRO A 47 5.83 -0.18 -7.87
C PRO A 47 7.15 -0.60 -7.19
N LYS A 48 8.10 0.32 -7.07
CA LYS A 48 9.32 0.04 -6.28
C LYS A 48 8.99 -0.09 -4.79
N TYR A 49 8.25 0.88 -4.26
CA TYR A 49 7.78 0.91 -2.88
C TYR A 49 6.27 1.04 -2.75
N ILE A 50 5.70 0.38 -1.75
CA ILE A 50 4.28 0.40 -1.43
C ILE A 50 4.09 0.93 -0.02
N ILE A 51 3.32 2.00 0.13
CA ILE A 51 2.95 2.59 1.42
C ILE A 51 1.46 2.31 1.64
N PRO A 52 1.10 1.36 2.53
CA PRO A 52 -0.29 1.13 2.88
C PRO A 52 -0.84 2.33 3.67
N MET A 53 -2.10 2.68 3.43
CA MET A 53 -2.80 3.74 4.15
C MET A 53 -4.28 3.38 4.37
N CYS A 54 -5.03 4.25 5.05
CA CYS A 54 -6.46 4.09 5.31
C CYS A 54 -6.83 2.72 5.92
N PHE A 55 -6.12 2.28 6.96
CA PHE A 55 -6.40 1.05 7.70
C PHE A 55 -6.43 1.32 9.20
N LYS A 56 -6.90 0.35 9.98
CA LYS A 56 -7.04 0.52 11.43
C LYS A 56 -5.68 0.63 12.12
N THR A 57 -5.39 1.82 12.63
CA THR A 57 -4.19 2.13 13.43
C THR A 57 -4.51 2.40 14.91
N SER A 58 -5.78 2.62 15.25
CA SER A 58 -6.26 2.82 16.62
C SER A 58 -7.67 2.25 16.80
N SER A 59 -8.18 2.25 18.04
CA SER A 59 -9.55 1.79 18.35
C SER A 59 -10.64 2.66 17.73
N GLU A 60 -10.36 3.93 17.43
CA GLU A 60 -11.31 4.90 16.84
C GLU A 60 -11.74 4.49 15.43
N TYR A 61 -10.87 3.81 14.68
CA TYR A 61 -11.13 3.32 13.32
C TYR A 61 -11.66 1.88 13.32
N PHE A 62 -12.63 1.58 14.19
CA PHE A 62 -13.11 0.20 14.42
C PHE A 62 -13.72 -0.47 13.20
N TYR A 63 -14.23 0.33 12.25
CA TYR A 63 -14.83 -0.10 10.98
C TYR A 63 -13.80 -0.32 9.87
N LEU A 64 -12.50 -0.16 10.13
CA LEU A 64 -11.47 -0.53 9.16
C LEU A 64 -10.82 -1.85 9.57
N ASP A 65 -10.42 -2.62 8.56
CA ASP A 65 -9.52 -3.75 8.77
C ASP A 65 -8.13 -3.26 9.19
N GLY A 66 -7.45 -4.07 10.01
CA GLY A 66 -6.02 -3.91 10.27
C GLY A 66 -5.17 -4.32 9.06
N PRO A 67 -3.85 -4.10 9.10
CA PRO A 67 -2.99 -4.27 7.93
C PRO A 67 -2.73 -5.75 7.57
N TYR A 68 -3.15 -6.70 8.42
CA TYR A 68 -2.78 -8.11 8.31
C TYR A 68 -3.08 -8.73 6.94
N LYS A 69 -4.29 -8.55 6.39
CA LYS A 69 -4.68 -9.12 5.08
C LYS A 69 -3.77 -8.65 3.93
N PHE A 70 -3.32 -7.40 4.01
CA PHE A 70 -2.41 -6.82 3.02
C PHE A 70 -0.97 -7.34 3.21
N LEU A 71 -0.46 -7.26 4.45
CA LEU A 71 0.91 -7.65 4.77
C LEU A 71 1.16 -9.14 4.54
N SER A 72 0.18 -10.01 4.87
CA SER A 72 0.30 -11.45 4.65
C SER A 72 0.38 -11.85 3.17
N SER A 73 0.00 -10.95 2.26
CA SER A 73 0.02 -11.17 0.81
C SER A 73 1.33 -10.75 0.15
N LEU A 74 2.25 -10.11 0.88
CA LEU A 74 3.48 -9.52 0.36
C LEU A 74 4.70 -10.08 1.08
N LYS A 75 5.84 -10.11 0.39
CA LYS A 75 7.05 -10.79 0.87
C LYS A 75 8.05 -9.86 1.56
N ASN A 76 8.27 -8.67 0.99
CA ASN A 76 9.27 -7.73 1.50
C ASN A 76 8.60 -6.59 2.26
N ILE A 77 8.71 -6.58 3.58
CA ILE A 77 8.07 -5.59 4.46
C ILE A 77 9.15 -4.95 5.33
N LEU A 78 9.28 -3.63 5.21
CA LEU A 78 10.18 -2.79 5.97
C LEU A 78 9.33 -1.92 6.91
N SER A 79 9.46 -2.15 8.22
CA SER A 79 8.79 -1.32 9.23
C SER A 79 9.69 -0.16 9.67
N TYR A 80 9.14 1.04 9.70
CA TYR A 80 9.79 2.24 10.18
C TYR A 80 8.98 2.85 11.32
N LYS A 81 9.62 3.02 12.48
CA LYS A 81 9.07 3.83 13.60
C LYS A 81 9.25 5.32 13.31
N SER A 82 8.60 5.78 12.25
CA SER A 82 8.63 7.15 11.76
C SER A 82 7.39 7.41 10.92
N ASN A 83 6.95 8.65 10.88
CA ASN A 83 5.95 9.15 9.93
C ASN A 83 6.58 9.74 8.65
N THR A 84 7.92 9.73 8.57
CA THR A 84 8.71 10.37 7.51
C THR A 84 9.72 9.37 6.95
N ILE A 85 9.88 9.37 5.63
CA ILE A 85 10.92 8.63 4.90
C ILE A 85 11.70 9.60 4.02
N TYR A 86 13.00 9.37 3.89
CA TYR A 86 13.88 10.07 2.97
C TYR A 86 14.27 9.10 1.85
N SER A 87 14.07 9.51 0.60
CA SER A 87 14.36 8.66 -0.56
C SER A 87 15.84 8.40 -0.76
N ASP A 88 16.70 9.28 -0.24
CA ASP A 88 18.16 9.19 -0.41
C ASP A 88 18.75 7.94 0.27
N ASP A 89 18.08 7.45 1.31
CA ASP A 89 18.48 6.26 2.07
C ASP A 89 17.95 4.94 1.47
N MET A 90 17.22 5.01 0.35
CA MET A 90 16.46 3.87 -0.18
C MET A 90 17.14 3.23 -1.39
N SER A 91 17.30 1.89 -1.35
CA SER A 91 17.87 1.12 -2.44
C SER A 91 16.77 0.52 -3.34
N PHE A 92 16.73 0.93 -4.61
CA PHE A 92 15.74 0.47 -5.60
C PHE A 92 15.94 -0.96 -6.13
N LYS A 93 16.63 -1.83 -5.38
CA LYS A 93 16.97 -3.19 -5.84
C LYS A 93 15.77 -4.12 -5.87
N ASP A 94 14.89 -4.02 -4.87
CA ASP A 94 13.73 -4.90 -4.73
C ASP A 94 12.43 -4.17 -5.08
N LYS A 95 11.69 -4.67 -6.09
CA LYS A 95 10.35 -4.18 -6.41
C LYS A 95 9.32 -4.70 -5.42
N CYS A 96 8.21 -3.96 -5.30
CA CYS A 96 7.08 -4.26 -4.41
C CYS A 96 7.48 -4.37 -2.93
N SER A 97 8.42 -3.54 -2.50
CA SER A 97 8.83 -3.45 -1.11
C SER A 97 7.82 -2.62 -0.32
N VAL A 98 7.19 -3.22 0.70
CA VAL A 98 6.25 -2.51 1.56
C VAL A 98 7.01 -1.69 2.59
N ILE A 99 6.66 -0.43 2.73
CA ILE A 99 7.13 0.45 3.80
C ILE A 99 5.96 0.67 4.75
N LEU A 100 6.01 0.05 5.91
CA LEU A 100 5.03 0.24 6.96
C LEU A 100 5.52 1.33 7.93
N LEU A 101 4.84 2.47 7.91
CA LEU A 101 5.10 3.58 8.82
C LEU A 101 4.30 3.41 10.11
N SER A 102 4.93 3.68 11.25
CA SER A 102 4.29 3.65 12.57
C SER A 102 4.87 4.74 13.47
N ASN A 103 4.04 5.32 14.34
CA ASN A 103 4.48 6.19 15.44
C ASN A 103 4.77 5.38 16.70
#